data_AF-A0A814MRF3-F1
#
_entry.id   AF-A0A814MRF3-F1
#
_cell.length_a   1.000
_cell.length_b   1.000
_cell.length_c   1.000
_cell.angle_alpha   90.00
_cell.angle_beta   90.00
_cell.angle_gamma   90.00
#
_symmetry.space_group_name_H-M   'P 1'
#
loop_
_entity.id
_entity.type
_entity.pdbx_description
1 polymer ?
#
loop_
_entity_poly.entity_id
_entity_poly.type
_entity_poly.pdbx_seq_one_letter_code
_entity_poly.pdbx_strand_id
1 'polypeptide(L)'
;PDKLSQAILQECDDRFGEGFNISIIHICGIDATENNTRILSTQYSLAVVDRPGYDSKTLWKEILENVTPDNRERLIWIAPWTGEMRSSTQLRKLLTNVTSNHVTLRQDLRDLVPTSCIDYILEYNIGQWFQ
;
A
#
# COMPACT_ATOMS: atom_id res chain seq x y z
N PRO A 1 7.78 -10.24 -4.39
CA PRO A 1 7.38 -9.24 -5.41
C PRO A 1 7.51 -9.80 -6.83
N ASP A 2 8.70 -10.25 -7.22
CA ASP A 2 8.98 -10.60 -8.62
C ASP A 2 8.18 -11.81 -9.13
N LYS A 3 8.00 -12.86 -8.32
CA LYS A 3 7.16 -14.03 -8.68
C LYS A 3 5.71 -13.64 -8.97
N LEU A 4 5.16 -12.70 -8.19
CA LEU A 4 3.80 -12.20 -8.39
C LEU A 4 3.72 -11.34 -9.65
N SER A 5 4.71 -10.45 -9.87
CA SER A 5 4.80 -9.64 -11.09
C SER A 5 4.83 -10.51 -12.35
N GLN A 6 5.65 -11.57 -12.36
CA GLN A 6 5.77 -12.48 -13.49
C GLN A 6 4.45 -13.22 -13.78
N ALA A 7 3.75 -13.66 -12.73
CA ALA A 7 2.43 -14.26 -12.90
C ALA A 7 1.40 -13.29 -13.49
N ILE A 8 1.45 -12.01 -13.09
CA ILE A 8 0.58 -10.96 -13.66
C ILE A 8 0.89 -10.71 -15.13
N LEU A 9 2.19 -10.60 -15.51
CA LEU A 9 2.58 -10.42 -16.90
C LEU A 9 2.08 -11.58 -17.76
N GLN A 10 2.30 -12.83 -17.31
CA GLN A 10 1.84 -14.02 -18.02
C GLN A 10 0.33 -14.01 -18.23
N GLU A 11 -0.46 -13.70 -17.18
CA GLU A 11 -1.91 -13.68 -17.28
C GLU A 11 -2.39 -12.57 -18.26
N CYS A 12 -1.70 -11.44 -18.29
CA CYS A 12 -2.02 -10.39 -19.23
C CYS A 12 -1.67 -10.79 -20.68
N ASP A 13 -0.52 -11.41 -20.91
CA ASP A 13 -0.13 -11.92 -22.22
C ASP A 13 -1.13 -12.97 -22.72
N ASP A 14 -1.55 -13.89 -21.83
CA ASP A 14 -2.53 -14.95 -22.15
C ASP A 14 -3.90 -14.39 -22.54
N ARG A 15 -4.34 -13.27 -21.92
CA ARG A 15 -5.67 -12.68 -22.14
C ARG A 15 -5.72 -11.66 -23.26
N PHE A 16 -4.69 -10.83 -23.39
CA PHE A 16 -4.70 -9.65 -24.25
C PHE A 16 -3.76 -9.79 -25.46
N GLY A 17 -2.88 -10.81 -25.45
CA GLY A 17 -1.91 -11.10 -26.50
C GLY A 17 -0.73 -10.14 -26.52
N GLU A 18 0.27 -10.46 -27.36
CA GLU A 18 1.54 -9.73 -27.51
C GLU A 18 1.40 -8.30 -28.07
N GLY A 19 0.17 -7.86 -28.40
CA GLY A 19 -0.09 -6.52 -28.93
C GLY A 19 -0.07 -5.40 -27.88
N PHE A 20 -0.05 -5.73 -26.59
CA PHE A 20 -0.01 -4.77 -25.50
C PHE A 20 1.36 -4.73 -24.84
N ASN A 21 1.97 -3.54 -24.79
CA ASN A 21 3.19 -3.33 -24.02
C ASN A 21 2.84 -3.01 -22.57
N ILE A 22 3.12 -3.93 -21.65
CA ILE A 22 2.74 -3.83 -20.24
C ILE A 22 3.97 -3.51 -19.40
N SER A 23 3.82 -2.51 -18.53
CA SER A 23 4.86 -2.13 -17.56
C SER A 23 4.34 -2.29 -16.14
N ILE A 24 5.12 -2.95 -15.28
CA ILE A 24 4.80 -3.11 -13.86
C ILE A 24 5.58 -2.10 -13.04
N ILE A 25 4.86 -1.41 -12.15
CA ILE A 25 5.41 -0.53 -11.13
C ILE A 25 4.91 -1.02 -9.78
N HIS A 26 5.82 -1.28 -8.85
CA HIS A 26 5.47 -1.55 -7.46
C HIS A 26 5.22 -0.23 -6.73
N ILE A 27 4.20 -0.19 -5.90
CA ILE A 27 3.85 1.00 -5.10
C ILE A 27 3.78 0.60 -3.64
N CYS A 28 4.49 1.32 -2.77
CA CYS A 28 4.41 1.13 -1.33
C CYS A 28 4.53 2.45 -0.56
N GLY A 29 4.14 2.43 0.72
CA GLY A 29 4.46 3.49 1.66
C GLY A 29 5.91 3.40 2.12
N ILE A 30 6.49 4.53 2.52
CA ILE A 30 7.86 4.62 3.05
C ILE A 30 8.12 3.66 4.23
N ASP A 31 7.09 3.37 5.03
CA ASP A 31 7.12 2.43 6.16
C ASP A 31 7.44 0.98 5.76
N ALA A 32 7.10 0.60 4.53
CA ALA A 32 7.43 -0.72 4.01
C ALA A 32 8.92 -0.85 3.63
N THR A 33 9.59 0.27 3.37
CA THR A 33 11.02 0.28 2.97
C THR A 33 11.96 0.23 4.16
N GLU A 34 11.61 0.90 5.27
CA GLU A 34 12.38 0.90 6.51
C GLU A 34 12.58 -0.51 7.07
N ASN A 35 11.53 -1.33 7.00
CA ASN A 35 11.52 -2.66 7.59
C ASN A 35 12.06 -3.75 6.66
N ASN A 36 12.39 -3.45 5.40
CA ASN A 36 12.68 -4.51 4.43
C ASN A 36 13.44 -4.02 3.19
N THR A 37 14.75 -3.81 3.33
CA THR A 37 15.65 -3.54 2.19
C THR A 37 15.65 -4.67 1.14
N ARG A 38 15.20 -5.87 1.49
CA ARG A 38 15.01 -7.02 0.58
C ARG A 38 13.74 -6.97 -0.28
N ILE A 39 12.79 -6.07 0.01
CA ILE A 39 11.53 -5.94 -0.76
C ILE A 39 11.70 -5.03 -1.99
N LEU A 40 12.78 -4.24 -2.04
CA LEU A 40 13.10 -3.41 -3.19
C LEU A 40 13.36 -4.33 -4.40
N SER A 41 12.38 -4.42 -5.31
CA SER A 41 12.54 -5.21 -6.52
C SER A 41 13.75 -4.68 -7.29
N THR A 42 14.66 -5.58 -7.64
CA THR A 42 15.79 -5.24 -8.50
C THR A 42 15.43 -5.36 -9.96
N GLN A 43 14.16 -5.63 -10.31
CA GLN A 43 13.70 -5.80 -11.70
C GLN A 43 12.69 -4.74 -12.14
N TYR A 44 11.75 -4.38 -11.26
CA TYR A 44 10.67 -3.45 -11.59
C TYR A 44 10.88 -2.06 -10.97
N SER A 45 10.27 -1.04 -11.55
CA SER A 45 10.24 0.29 -10.95
C SER A 45 9.48 0.26 -9.63
N LEU A 46 9.96 1.02 -8.65
CA LEU A 46 9.36 1.12 -7.34
C LEU A 46 9.04 2.58 -7.03
N ALA A 47 7.76 2.87 -6.85
CA ALA A 47 7.26 4.13 -6.35
C ALA A 47 7.04 4.05 -4.84
N VAL A 48 7.73 4.92 -4.11
CA VAL A 48 7.63 5.00 -2.65
C VAL A 48 6.95 6.31 -2.27
N VAL A 49 5.79 6.17 -1.65
CA VAL A 49 4.96 7.29 -1.20
C VAL A 49 5.32 7.63 0.23
N ASP A 50 5.73 8.88 0.42
CA ASP A 50 6.02 9.41 1.75
C ASP A 50 4.73 9.48 2.61
N ARG A 51 4.89 9.28 3.91
CA ARG A 51 3.81 9.30 4.89
C ARG A 51 4.19 10.21 6.07
N PRO A 52 3.25 11.01 6.58
CA PRO A 52 3.50 11.80 7.78
C PRO A 52 4.04 10.94 8.93
N GLY A 53 4.94 11.48 9.75
CA GLY A 53 5.49 10.75 10.91
C GLY A 53 6.67 9.82 10.64
N TYR A 54 7.15 9.71 9.39
CA TYR A 54 8.38 9.01 9.03
C TYR A 54 9.47 10.00 8.61
N ASP A 55 10.73 9.72 8.94
CA ASP A 55 11.88 10.49 8.43
C ASP A 55 12.26 10.03 7.02
N SER A 56 11.42 10.41 6.06
CA SER A 56 11.52 9.97 4.68
C SER A 56 12.77 10.46 3.97
N LYS A 57 13.30 11.63 4.32
CA LYS A 57 14.46 12.21 3.64
C LYS A 57 15.74 11.44 3.96
N THR A 58 15.96 11.12 5.23
CA THR A 58 17.16 10.38 5.66
C THR A 58 17.13 8.96 5.12
N LEU A 59 16.00 8.26 5.29
CA LEU A 59 15.83 6.89 4.81
C LEU A 59 15.94 6.80 3.29
N TRP A 60 15.31 7.72 2.56
CA TRP A 60 15.36 7.70 1.10
C TRP A 60 16.77 7.99 0.57
N LYS A 61 17.50 8.92 1.21
CA LYS A 61 18.89 9.19 0.87
C LYS A 61 19.75 7.94 1.07
N GLU A 62 19.60 7.25 2.20
CA GLU A 62 20.32 5.99 2.48
C GLU A 62 20.02 4.92 1.42
N ILE A 63 18.75 4.76 1.02
CA ILE A 63 18.37 3.83 -0.05
C ILE A 63 19.06 4.20 -1.36
N LEU A 64 19.02 5.46 -1.78
CA LEU A 64 19.63 5.92 -3.04
C LEU A 64 21.16 5.75 -3.07
N GLU A 65 21.83 5.84 -1.92
CA GLU A 65 23.29 5.68 -1.79
C GLU A 65 23.74 4.21 -1.82
N ASN A 66 22.85 3.28 -1.45
CA ASN A 66 23.18 1.85 -1.32
C ASN A 66 22.69 0.98 -2.48
N VAL A 67 22.05 1.56 -3.50
CA VAL A 67 21.62 0.84 -4.71
C VAL A 67 22.59 1.04 -5.88
N THR A 68 22.64 0.07 -6.79
CA THR A 68 23.40 0.22 -8.04
C THR A 68 22.83 1.36 -8.89
N PRO A 69 23.61 2.00 -9.78
CA PRO A 69 23.12 3.05 -10.68
C PRO A 69 21.87 2.63 -11.47
N ASP A 70 21.87 1.43 -12.05
CA ASP A 70 20.73 0.90 -12.82
C ASP A 70 19.47 0.69 -11.95
N ASN A 71 19.63 0.40 -10.66
CA ASN A 71 18.51 0.30 -9.74
C ASN A 71 18.01 1.68 -9.33
N ARG A 72 18.90 2.66 -9.21
CA ARG A 72 18.58 4.02 -8.76
C ARG A 72 17.60 4.72 -9.69
N GLU A 73 17.77 4.57 -11.00
CA GLU A 73 16.88 5.19 -12.01
C GLU A 73 15.44 4.68 -11.95
N ARG A 74 15.23 3.53 -11.30
CA ARG A 74 13.92 2.86 -11.17
C ARG A 74 13.22 3.20 -9.86
N LEU A 75 13.89 3.90 -8.95
CA LEU A 75 13.33 4.35 -7.69
C LEU A 75 12.68 5.72 -7.86
N ILE A 76 11.38 5.77 -7.60
CA ILE A 76 10.55 6.98 -7.73
C ILE A 76 10.10 7.38 -6.33
N TRP A 77 10.52 8.57 -5.90
CA TRP A 77 10.02 9.15 -4.65
C TRP A 77 8.81 10.01 -4.91
N ILE A 78 7.73 9.76 -4.19
CA ILE A 78 6.51 10.54 -4.26
C ILE A 78 6.37 11.30 -2.94
N ALA A 79 6.36 12.63 -3.05
CA ALA A 79 6.17 13.53 -1.91
C ALA A 79 4.88 13.20 -1.13
N PRO A 80 4.83 13.48 0.17
CA PRO A 80 3.76 13.00 1.01
C PRO A 80 2.41 13.58 0.58
N TRP A 81 1.40 12.74 0.63
CA TRP A 81 0.03 13.16 0.40
C TRP A 81 -0.39 14.17 1.48
N THR A 82 -1.05 15.26 1.08
CA THR A 82 -1.49 16.34 1.99
C THR A 82 -2.72 15.99 2.83
N GLY A 83 -3.26 14.79 2.66
CA GLY A 83 -4.40 14.30 3.44
C GLY A 83 -3.99 13.71 4.79
N GLU A 84 -5.00 13.45 5.61
CA GLU A 84 -4.81 12.86 6.93
C GLU A 84 -4.23 11.45 6.86
N MET A 85 -3.42 11.11 7.86
CA MET A 85 -2.90 9.76 8.01
C MET A 85 -4.04 8.81 8.35
N ARG A 86 -4.25 7.82 7.48
CA ARG A 86 -5.16 6.70 7.71
C ARG A 86 -4.35 5.42 7.80
N SER A 87 -4.49 4.70 8.89
CA SER A 87 -3.83 3.41 9.11
C SER A 87 -4.84 2.31 9.40
N SER A 88 -4.50 1.09 8.96
CA SER A 88 -5.31 -0.09 9.30
C SER A 88 -5.37 -0.33 10.82
N THR A 89 -4.37 0.12 11.57
CA THR A 89 -4.38 0.05 13.04
C THR A 89 -5.45 0.96 13.65
N GLN A 90 -5.63 2.18 13.14
CA GLN A 90 -6.72 3.07 13.57
C GLN A 90 -8.09 2.46 13.25
N LEU A 91 -8.25 1.90 12.04
CA LEU A 91 -9.48 1.21 11.64
C LEU A 91 -9.81 0.04 12.58
N ARG A 92 -8.84 -0.83 12.88
CA ARG A 92 -9.07 -1.95 13.81
C ARG A 92 -9.47 -1.48 15.20
N LYS A 93 -8.82 -0.45 15.74
CA LYS A 93 -9.19 0.13 17.05
C LYS A 93 -10.64 0.64 17.08
N LEU A 94 -11.11 1.25 15.99
CA LEU A 94 -12.51 1.65 15.86
C LEU A 94 -13.43 0.43 15.88
N LEU A 95 -13.07 -0.62 15.14
CA LEU A 95 -13.86 -1.85 15.06
C LEU A 95 -13.90 -2.65 16.38
N THR A 96 -12.81 -2.69 17.15
CA THR A 96 -12.74 -3.41 18.44
C THR A 96 -13.65 -2.78 19.51
N ASN A 97 -13.88 -1.47 19.45
CA ASN A 97 -14.63 -0.72 20.46
C ASN A 97 -16.14 -0.64 20.19
N VAL A 98 -16.64 -1.22 19.09
CA VAL A 98 -18.06 -1.11 18.72
C VAL A 98 -18.83 -2.26 19.31
N THR A 99 -19.57 -2.00 20.38
CA THR A 99 -20.34 -3.03 21.07
C THR A 99 -21.76 -3.22 20.53
N SER A 100 -22.41 -2.25 19.88
CA SER A 100 -23.75 -2.48 19.25
C SER A 100 -24.27 -1.39 18.29
N ASN A 101 -23.63 -0.22 18.17
CA ASN A 101 -24.23 0.92 17.46
C ASN A 101 -23.68 1.07 16.03
N HIS A 102 -24.30 0.35 15.08
CA HIS A 102 -23.92 0.35 13.67
C HIS A 102 -24.09 1.72 12.98
N VAL A 103 -24.98 2.58 13.45
CA VAL A 103 -25.21 3.92 12.83
C VAL A 103 -24.01 4.83 13.08
N THR A 104 -23.53 4.89 14.32
CA THR A 104 -22.34 5.68 14.68
C THR A 104 -21.09 5.13 14.00
N LEU A 105 -20.89 3.80 14.03
CA LEU A 105 -19.75 3.17 13.36
C LEU A 105 -19.71 3.46 11.84
N ARG A 106 -20.87 3.40 11.17
CA ARG A 106 -20.94 3.68 9.73
C ARG A 106 -20.50 5.11 9.40
N GLN A 107 -20.84 6.07 10.27
CA GLN A 107 -20.42 7.46 10.11
C GLN A 107 -18.91 7.62 10.35
N ASP A 108 -18.36 7.01 11.40
CA ASP A 108 -16.93 7.09 11.72
C ASP A 108 -16.05 6.44 10.63
N LEU A 109 -16.53 5.37 9.98
CA LEU A 109 -15.82 4.71 8.89
C LEU A 109 -15.92 5.45 7.56
N ARG A 110 -16.94 6.29 7.36
CA ARG A 110 -17.21 6.99 6.09
C ARG A 110 -16.06 7.88 5.66
N ASP A 111 -15.38 8.49 6.62
CA ASP A 111 -14.25 9.35 6.36
C ASP A 111 -12.94 8.58 6.20
N LEU A 112 -12.93 7.25 6.39
CA LEU A 112 -11.71 6.44 6.38
C LEU A 112 -11.64 5.46 5.21
N VAL A 113 -12.76 4.86 4.81
CA VAL A 113 -12.82 3.81 3.78
C VAL A 113 -14.01 4.00 2.83
N PRO A 114 -13.96 3.48 1.58
CA PRO A 114 -15.09 3.51 0.67
C PRO A 114 -16.34 2.83 1.25
N THR A 115 -17.53 3.33 0.87
CA THR A 115 -18.81 2.80 1.36
C THR A 115 -18.96 1.29 1.16
N SER A 116 -18.50 0.75 0.03
CA SER A 116 -18.53 -0.70 -0.24
C SER A 116 -17.72 -1.51 0.76
N CYS A 117 -16.58 -0.97 1.25
CA CYS A 117 -15.79 -1.61 2.29
C CYS A 117 -16.51 -1.56 3.64
N ILE A 118 -17.24 -0.47 3.92
CA ILE A 118 -18.03 -0.35 5.15
C ILE A 118 -19.12 -1.41 5.17
N ASP A 119 -19.87 -1.53 4.07
CA ASP A 119 -20.96 -2.50 3.95
C ASP A 119 -20.43 -3.92 4.15
N TYR A 120 -19.31 -4.26 3.51
CA TYR A 120 -18.64 -5.54 3.72
C TYR A 120 -18.19 -5.77 5.19
N ILE A 121 -17.56 -4.77 5.82
CA ILE A 121 -17.12 -4.89 7.22
C ILE A 121 -18.30 -5.17 8.17
N LEU A 122 -19.43 -4.49 7.95
CA LEU A 122 -20.62 -4.61 8.77
C LEU A 122 -21.38 -5.91 8.51
N GLU A 123 -21.57 -6.28 7.23
CA GLU A 123 -22.26 -7.51 6.82
C GLU A 123 -21.58 -8.76 7.38
N TYR A 124 -20.25 -8.82 7.29
CA TYR A 124 -19.47 -9.99 7.72
C TYR A 124 -18.92 -9.88 9.15
N ASN A 125 -19.32 -8.83 9.89
CA ASN A 125 -18.84 -8.55 11.25
C ASN A 125 -17.32 -8.73 11.39
N ILE A 126 -16.53 -8.09 10.52
CA ILE A 126 -15.07 -8.29 10.45
C ILE A 126 -14.39 -7.86 11.77
N GLY A 127 -15.03 -7.01 12.58
CA GLY A 127 -14.52 -6.58 13.89
C GLY A 127 -14.28 -7.72 14.89
N GLN A 128 -15.04 -8.82 14.82
CA GLN A 128 -14.88 -9.96 15.74
C GLN A 128 -13.52 -10.66 15.63
N TRP A 129 -12.84 -10.50 14.49
CA TRP A 129 -11.54 -11.13 14.20
C TRP A 129 -10.36 -10.34 14.78
N PHE A 130 -10.63 -9.19 15.41
CA PHE A 130 -9.63 -8.32 16.02
C PHE A 130 -9.75 -8.23 17.55
N GLN A 131 -10.62 -9.04 18.16
CA GLN A 131 -10.83 -9.12 19.62
C GLN A 131 -9.84 -10.09 20.27
#